data_AF-A0A0U3P2L8-F1
#
_entry.id   AF-A0A0U3P2L8-F1
#
_cell.length_a   1.000
_cell.length_b   1.000
_cell.length_c   1.000
_cell.angle_alpha   90.00
_cell.angle_beta   90.00
_cell.angle_gamma   90.00
#
_symmetry.space_group_name_H-M   'P 1'
#
loop_
_entity.id
_entity.type
_entity.pdbx_description
1 polymer ?
#
loop_
_entity_poly.entity_id
_entity_poly.type
_entity_poly.pdbx_seq_one_letter_code
_entity_poly.pdbx_strand_id
1 'polypeptide(L)'
;MYLKNKDNTHFVPAVVDDVRVHDFIANLKSTVKNFPITDFESVNDIINSLRSQFAGLFQNLLQREMTLTESKTLYDLNTVSDKMHGMIDSMSSTNKEVLAMLSSTLFVTHEITQKLMDTLSISDFRVLIHNKIGMIRFIESLGFTGDDDPFSDEYQRTLQTSKQYLKISQDIFDEHGNLIRYPDSETINSAFEFRVVKTQESIGQIDINDDDLPFNYLTRYQY
;
A
#
# COMPACT_ATOMS: atom_id res chain seq x y z
N MET A 1 -2.55 32.37 4.88
CA MET A 1 -3.55 33.19 4.15
C MET A 1 -4.70 33.67 5.04
N TYR A 2 -5.23 32.83 5.94
CA TYR A 2 -6.34 33.19 6.84
C TYR A 2 -6.10 34.44 7.73
N LEU A 3 -4.98 34.50 8.46
CA LEU A 3 -4.64 35.63 9.36
C LEU A 3 -4.60 37.00 8.66
N LYS A 4 -4.34 37.04 7.35
CA LYS A 4 -4.31 38.28 6.56
C LYS A 4 -5.70 38.73 6.06
N ASN A 5 -6.70 37.86 6.11
CA ASN A 5 -8.04 38.09 5.57
C ASN A 5 -9.14 37.90 6.62
N LYS A 6 -8.79 37.88 7.91
CA LYS A 6 -9.69 37.57 9.02
C LYS A 6 -10.93 38.48 9.06
N ASP A 7 -10.79 39.72 8.63
CA ASP A 7 -11.86 40.73 8.64
C ASP A 7 -12.62 40.85 7.31
N ASN A 8 -12.31 40.00 6.33
CA ASN A 8 -12.99 40.01 5.03
C ASN A 8 -14.18 39.04 5.03
N THR A 9 -15.39 39.57 5.06
CA THR A 9 -16.66 38.82 5.03
C THR A 9 -16.88 37.95 3.78
N HIS A 10 -16.07 38.11 2.73
CA HIS A 10 -16.16 37.32 1.50
C HIS A 10 -15.02 36.31 1.34
N PHE A 11 -14.22 36.05 2.39
CA PHE A 11 -13.16 35.06 2.33
C PHE A 11 -13.74 33.62 2.36
N VAL A 12 -13.58 32.91 1.25
CA VAL A 12 -13.89 31.47 1.15
C VAL A 12 -12.56 30.70 1.27
N PRO A 13 -12.34 29.90 2.33
CA PRO A 13 -11.12 29.13 2.47
C PRO A 13 -11.05 28.01 1.41
N ALA A 14 -9.86 27.78 0.85
CA ALA A 14 -9.68 26.82 -0.24
C ALA A 14 -9.71 25.33 0.19
N VAL A 15 -9.62 25.04 1.50
CA VAL A 15 -9.36 23.67 2.00
C VAL A 15 -10.32 23.24 3.13
N VAL A 16 -11.04 24.17 3.77
CA VAL A 16 -11.99 23.85 4.86
C VAL A 16 -13.19 24.78 4.80
N ASP A 17 -14.41 24.23 4.80
CA ASP A 17 -15.67 25.00 4.65
C ASP A 17 -15.99 25.91 5.83
N ASP A 18 -15.36 25.70 6.99
CA ASP A 18 -15.67 26.39 8.23
C ASP A 18 -14.49 27.20 8.77
N VAL A 19 -14.66 28.52 8.76
CA VAL A 19 -13.72 29.52 9.25
C VAL A 19 -13.33 29.32 10.73
N ARG A 20 -14.20 28.67 11.53
CA ARG A 20 -13.96 28.39 12.95
C ARG A 20 -12.80 27.43 13.17
N VAL A 21 -12.50 26.54 12.22
CA VAL A 21 -11.36 25.63 12.29
C VAL A 21 -10.05 26.42 12.23
N HIS A 22 -9.99 27.45 11.40
CA HIS A 22 -8.80 28.31 11.31
C HIS A 22 -8.62 29.18 12.56
N ASP A 23 -9.70 29.72 13.14
CA ASP A 23 -9.67 30.42 14.43
C ASP A 23 -9.18 29.50 15.57
N PHE A 24 -9.65 28.25 15.60
CA PHE A 24 -9.22 27.28 16.60
C PHE A 24 -7.72 26.97 16.49
N ILE A 25 -7.21 26.68 15.29
CA ILE A 25 -5.78 26.42 15.07
C ILE A 25 -4.93 27.66 15.43
N ALA A 26 -5.40 28.87 15.10
CA ALA A 26 -4.69 30.10 15.45
C ALA A 26 -4.63 30.31 16.98
N ASN A 27 -5.74 30.06 17.69
CA ASN A 27 -5.78 30.13 19.14
C ASN A 27 -4.87 29.08 19.78
N LEU A 28 -4.85 27.86 19.25
CA LEU A 28 -4.01 26.77 19.74
C LEU A 28 -2.51 27.08 19.54
N LYS A 29 -2.13 27.61 18.38
CA LYS A 29 -0.77 28.09 18.08
C LYS A 29 -0.31 29.23 19.02
N SER A 30 -1.22 30.09 19.48
CA SER A 30 -0.90 31.18 20.41
C SER A 30 -0.83 30.77 21.89
N THR A 31 -1.57 29.72 22.27
CA THR A 31 -1.72 29.28 23.68
C THR A 31 -0.56 28.39 24.10
N VAL A 32 -0.07 27.53 23.20
CA VAL A 32 1.00 26.58 23.49
C VAL A 32 2.36 27.19 23.12
N LYS A 33 2.85 28.14 23.93
CA LYS A 33 4.12 28.85 23.64
C LYS A 33 5.38 28.00 23.80
N ASN A 34 5.30 26.89 24.55
CA ASN A 34 6.46 26.06 24.90
C ASN A 34 6.64 24.81 24.03
N PHE A 35 5.72 24.56 23.08
CA PHE A 35 5.85 23.48 22.10
C PHE A 35 5.69 24.07 20.70
N PRO A 36 6.73 24.08 19.86
CA PRO A 36 6.63 24.56 18.49
C PRO A 36 5.61 23.71 17.73
N ILE A 37 4.50 24.33 17.31
CA ILE A 37 3.52 23.71 16.41
C ILE A 37 3.94 24.03 14.98
N THR A 38 4.67 23.11 14.37
CA THR A 38 5.15 23.21 12.99
C THR A 38 4.15 22.56 12.03
N ASP A 39 3.85 23.25 10.93
CA ASP A 39 3.11 22.66 9.83
C ASP A 39 3.99 21.61 9.13
N PHE A 40 3.40 20.52 8.64
CA PHE A 40 4.09 19.44 7.94
C PHE A 40 3.36 19.09 6.65
N GLU A 41 4.09 18.86 5.56
CA GLU A 41 3.53 18.46 4.28
C GLU A 41 3.85 16.98 3.96
N SER A 42 4.89 16.43 4.61
CA SER A 42 5.35 15.06 4.43
C SER A 42 5.81 14.42 5.75
N VAL A 43 5.91 13.09 5.77
CA VAL A 43 6.46 12.33 6.92
C VAL A 43 7.89 12.76 7.26
N ASN A 44 8.68 13.13 6.25
CA ASN A 44 10.03 13.62 6.48
C ASN A 44 10.04 14.93 7.27
N ASP A 45 9.04 15.79 7.10
CA ASP A 45 8.91 17.05 7.84
C ASP A 45 8.60 16.79 9.32
N ILE A 46 7.76 15.79 9.60
CA ILE A 46 7.48 15.33 10.97
C ILE A 46 8.76 14.83 11.64
N ILE A 47 9.52 13.96 10.96
CA ILE A 47 10.78 13.41 11.48
C ILE A 47 11.81 14.52 11.73
N ASN A 48 11.92 15.47 10.81
CA ASN A 48 12.85 16.59 10.94
C ASN A 48 12.44 17.55 12.06
N SER A 49 11.15 17.81 12.23
CA SER A 49 10.61 18.61 13.34
C SER A 49 10.92 17.96 14.69
N LEU A 50 10.67 16.66 14.84
CA LEU A 50 10.99 15.92 16.06
C LEU A 50 12.48 15.90 16.37
N ARG A 51 13.35 15.72 15.36
CA ARG A 51 14.81 15.80 15.53
C ARG A 51 15.26 17.19 15.98
N SER A 52 14.67 18.26 15.44
CA SER A 52 14.99 19.63 15.83
C SER A 52 14.55 19.92 17.27
N GLN A 53 13.36 19.46 17.67
CA GLN A 53 12.87 19.57 19.05
C GLN A 53 13.77 18.79 20.02
N PHE A 54 14.21 17.59 19.64
CA PHE A 54 15.17 16.79 20.39
C PHE A 54 16.52 17.52 20.56
N ALA A 55 17.07 18.09 19.47
CA ALA A 55 18.30 18.86 19.52
C ALA A 55 18.18 20.10 20.43
N GLY A 56 17.02 20.76 20.43
CA GLY A 56 16.73 21.89 21.33
C GLY A 56 16.72 21.48 22.80
N LEU A 57 16.06 20.37 23.13
CA LEU A 57 16.06 19.82 24.49
C LEU A 57 17.46 19.37 24.91
N PHE A 58 18.21 18.76 24.01
CA PHE A 58 19.60 18.34 24.24
C PHE A 58 20.52 19.54 24.49
N GLN A 59 20.40 20.61 23.71
CA GLN A 59 21.17 21.83 23.93
C GLN A 59 20.81 22.50 25.26
N ASN A 60 19.53 22.51 25.63
CA ASN A 60 19.07 23.03 26.92
C ASN A 60 19.62 22.20 28.09
N LEU A 61 19.69 20.88 27.91
CA LEU A 61 20.31 19.96 28.86
C LEU A 61 21.80 20.24 29.01
N LEU A 62 22.56 20.36 27.91
CA LEU A 62 23.99 20.67 27.95
C LEU A 62 24.27 22.03 28.63
N GLN A 63 23.41 23.03 28.41
CA GLN A 63 23.50 24.30 29.13
C GLN A 63 23.24 24.15 30.62
N ARG A 64 22.26 23.34 31.02
CA ARG A 64 22.01 23.02 32.44
C ARG A 64 23.18 22.28 33.08
N GLU A 65 23.76 21.30 32.39
CA GLU A 65 24.94 20.56 32.85
C GLU A 65 26.18 21.46 33.02
N MET A 66 26.43 22.39 32.10
CA MET A 66 27.49 23.41 32.23
C MET A 66 27.24 24.36 33.42
N THR A 67 25.97 24.59 33.77
CA THR A 67 25.60 25.39 34.96
C THR A 67 25.71 24.56 36.24
N LEU A 68 25.55 23.23 36.17
CA LEU A 68 25.64 22.26 37.28
C LEU A 68 27.06 21.80 37.61
N THR A 69 28.07 22.07 36.78
CA THR A 69 29.48 21.77 37.09
C THR A 69 29.99 22.43 38.39
N GLU A 70 29.24 23.36 38.99
CA GLU A 70 29.53 23.94 40.31
C GLU A 70 28.89 23.18 41.50
N SER A 71 27.91 22.28 41.27
CA SER A 71 27.31 21.45 42.34
C SER A 71 26.79 20.13 41.78
N LYS A 72 27.51 19.03 42.05
CA LYS A 72 27.33 17.73 41.39
C LYS A 72 26.51 16.75 42.25
N THR A 73 25.43 16.18 41.71
CA THR A 73 24.76 15.00 42.29
C THR A 73 24.44 13.91 41.26
N LEU A 74 24.87 12.67 41.54
CA LEU A 74 24.62 11.46 40.74
C LEU A 74 23.12 11.14 40.56
N TYR A 75 22.29 11.66 41.47
CA TYR A 75 20.83 11.50 41.44
C TYR A 75 20.20 12.18 40.23
N ASP A 76 20.73 13.33 39.84
CA ASP A 76 20.20 14.09 38.70
C ASP A 76 20.53 13.38 37.38
N LEU A 77 21.71 12.75 37.27
CA LEU A 77 22.09 11.93 36.12
C LEU A 77 21.19 10.71 35.93
N ASN A 78 20.87 9.97 37.01
CA ASN A 78 19.96 8.84 36.92
C ASN A 78 18.54 9.28 36.50
N THR A 79 18.04 10.36 37.11
CA THR A 79 16.73 10.92 36.77
C THR A 79 16.66 11.37 35.30
N VAL A 80 17.77 11.86 34.74
CA VAL A 80 17.87 12.25 33.33
C VAL A 80 17.90 11.02 32.41
N SER A 81 18.68 9.98 32.76
CA SER A 81 18.71 8.72 32.01
C SER A 81 17.34 8.05 31.96
N ASP A 82 16.59 8.06 33.06
CA ASP A 82 15.24 7.47 33.12
C ASP A 82 14.25 8.23 32.23
N LYS A 83 14.37 9.57 32.18
CA LYS A 83 13.59 10.40 31.26
C LYS A 83 13.96 10.18 29.80
N MET A 84 15.24 9.93 29.50
CA MET A 84 15.68 9.59 28.13
C MET A 84 15.06 8.27 27.67
N HIS A 85 15.08 7.24 28.50
CA HIS A 85 14.44 5.97 28.19
C HIS A 85 12.93 6.15 27.94
N GLY A 86 12.23 6.84 28.86
CA GLY A 86 10.80 7.09 28.70
C GLY A 86 10.44 7.89 27.44
N MET A 87 11.31 8.82 27.01
CA MET A 87 11.10 9.58 25.77
C MET A 87 11.34 8.73 24.52
N ILE A 88 12.37 7.89 24.52
CA ILE A 88 12.63 6.93 23.43
C ILE A 88 11.46 5.96 23.29
N ASP A 89 10.95 5.44 24.40
CA ASP A 89 9.79 4.55 24.43
C ASP A 89 8.53 5.25 23.90
N SER A 90 8.29 6.50 24.34
CA SER A 90 7.17 7.32 23.87
C SER A 90 7.27 7.63 22.37
N MET A 91 8.44 7.98 21.85
CA MET A 91 8.64 8.21 20.40
C MET A 91 8.42 6.93 19.60
N SER A 92 8.94 5.79 20.09
CA SER A 92 8.75 4.49 19.44
C SER A 92 7.27 4.09 19.40
N SER A 93 6.54 4.28 20.51
CA SER A 93 5.10 4.04 20.58
C SER A 93 4.31 4.98 19.66
N THR A 94 4.61 6.28 19.70
CA THR A 94 3.93 7.29 18.87
C THR A 94 4.14 7.02 17.38
N ASN A 95 5.36 6.62 16.97
CA ASN A 95 5.62 6.25 15.58
C ASN A 95 4.76 5.06 15.13
N LYS A 96 4.60 4.03 15.97
CA LYS A 96 3.76 2.88 15.64
C LYS A 96 2.29 3.26 15.50
N GLU A 97 1.78 4.11 16.40
CA GLU A 97 0.41 4.58 16.40
C GLU A 97 0.11 5.49 15.20
N VAL A 98 1.01 6.42 14.88
CA VAL A 98 0.92 7.27 13.68
C VAL A 98 0.99 6.43 12.42
N LEU A 99 1.87 5.43 12.33
CA LEU A 99 1.90 4.51 11.19
C LEU A 99 0.60 3.70 11.06
N ALA A 100 0.01 3.27 12.16
CA ALA A 100 -1.27 2.55 12.14
C ALA A 100 -2.42 3.47 11.70
N MET A 101 -2.46 4.71 12.20
CA MET A 101 -3.43 5.73 11.81
C MET A 101 -3.26 6.15 10.35
N LEU A 102 -2.03 6.27 9.85
CA LEU A 102 -1.77 6.55 8.43
C LEU A 102 -2.20 5.40 7.53
N SER A 103 -1.94 4.14 7.92
CA SER A 103 -2.45 2.99 7.17
C SER A 103 -3.98 2.91 7.16
N SER A 104 -4.66 3.42 8.18
CA SER A 104 -6.13 3.45 8.21
C SER A 104 -6.75 4.67 7.52
N THR A 105 -6.00 5.77 7.35
CA THR A 105 -6.51 7.03 6.78
C THR A 105 -6.03 7.31 5.36
N LEU A 106 -4.84 6.83 4.97
CA LEU A 106 -4.34 6.92 3.60
C LEU A 106 -4.66 5.63 2.85
N PHE A 107 -5.23 5.78 1.65
CA PHE A 107 -5.32 4.77 0.59
C PHE A 107 -3.92 4.39 0.06
N VAL A 108 -2.98 4.05 0.96
CA VAL A 108 -1.69 3.48 0.58
C VAL A 108 -2.01 2.11 0.03
N THR A 109 -2.10 2.03 -1.28
CA THR A 109 -2.20 0.74 -1.96
C THR A 109 -0.96 -0.06 -1.59
N HIS A 110 -1.20 -1.21 -0.99
CA HIS A 110 -0.16 -2.14 -0.60
C HIS A 110 0.74 -2.46 -1.80
N GLU A 111 2.07 -2.57 -1.61
CA GLU A 111 3.02 -2.81 -2.71
C GLU A 111 2.69 -4.10 -3.49
N ILE A 112 2.34 -5.18 -2.77
CA ILE A 112 1.78 -6.41 -3.34
C ILE A 112 0.53 -6.14 -4.19
N THR A 113 -0.40 -5.30 -3.73
CA THR A 113 -1.59 -4.94 -4.54
C THR A 113 -1.20 -4.13 -5.77
N GLN A 114 -0.25 -3.21 -5.69
CA GLN A 114 0.26 -2.51 -6.87
C GLN A 114 0.90 -3.48 -7.87
N LYS A 115 1.74 -4.39 -7.38
CA LYS A 115 2.37 -5.42 -8.20
C LYS A 115 1.35 -6.31 -8.92
N LEU A 116 0.26 -6.68 -8.24
CA LEU A 116 -0.86 -7.41 -8.86
C LEU A 116 -1.49 -6.61 -10.00
N MET A 117 -1.78 -5.34 -9.74
CA MET A 117 -2.40 -4.44 -10.73
C MET A 117 -1.49 -4.26 -11.95
N ASP A 118 -0.19 -4.05 -11.75
CA ASP A 118 0.81 -3.99 -12.82
C ASP A 118 0.87 -5.29 -13.62
N THR A 119 0.87 -6.44 -12.93
CA THR A 119 0.90 -7.78 -13.55
C THR A 119 -0.33 -8.02 -14.43
N LEU A 120 -1.49 -7.52 -14.01
CA LEU A 120 -2.74 -7.60 -14.75
C LEU A 120 -2.94 -6.45 -15.75
N SER A 121 -1.98 -5.52 -15.84
CA SER A 121 -2.03 -4.31 -16.67
C SER A 121 -3.24 -3.41 -16.37
N ILE A 122 -3.68 -3.35 -15.11
CA ILE A 122 -4.77 -2.49 -14.64
C ILE A 122 -4.14 -1.27 -13.95
N SER A 123 -4.37 -0.07 -14.48
CA SER A 123 -3.78 1.17 -13.90
C SER A 123 -4.80 2.29 -13.66
N ASP A 124 -6.05 2.10 -14.06
CA ASP A 124 -7.09 3.15 -14.03
C ASP A 124 -7.64 3.43 -12.63
N PHE A 125 -7.47 2.50 -11.68
CA PHE A 125 -7.97 2.62 -10.32
C PHE A 125 -7.07 1.92 -9.31
N ARG A 126 -7.24 2.28 -8.04
CA ARG A 126 -6.54 1.65 -6.91
C ARG A 126 -7.46 0.67 -6.22
N VAL A 127 -6.89 -0.43 -5.75
CA VAL A 127 -7.61 -1.46 -4.98
C VAL A 127 -6.99 -1.56 -3.59
N LEU A 128 -7.81 -1.83 -2.58
CA LEU A 128 -7.37 -2.12 -1.23
C LEU A 128 -7.68 -3.58 -0.90
N ILE A 129 -6.65 -4.39 -0.85
CA ILE A 129 -6.74 -5.81 -0.51
C ILE A 129 -6.03 -5.99 0.84
N HIS A 130 -6.68 -6.67 1.79
CA HIS A 130 -6.16 -6.82 3.14
C HIS A 130 -5.69 -8.25 3.44
N ASN A 131 -6.29 -9.24 2.77
CA ASN A 131 -6.06 -10.65 3.06
C ASN A 131 -6.29 -11.52 1.82
N LYS A 132 -5.93 -12.79 1.94
CA LYS A 132 -6.06 -13.82 0.88
C LYS A 132 -7.49 -13.89 0.34
N ILE A 133 -8.49 -13.90 1.22
CA ILE A 133 -9.92 -13.97 0.82
C ILE A 133 -10.29 -12.78 -0.06
N GLY A 134 -9.90 -11.56 0.33
CA GLY A 134 -10.15 -10.36 -0.45
C GLY A 134 -9.45 -10.39 -1.81
N MET A 135 -8.24 -10.95 -1.87
CA MET A 135 -7.49 -11.07 -3.11
C MET A 135 -8.13 -12.04 -4.09
N ILE A 136 -8.56 -13.21 -3.59
CA ILE A 136 -9.24 -14.23 -4.37
C ILE A 136 -10.55 -13.66 -4.93
N ARG A 137 -11.37 -13.03 -4.09
CA ARG A 137 -12.61 -12.39 -4.55
C ARG A 137 -12.38 -11.31 -5.60
N PHE A 138 -11.28 -10.56 -5.46
CA PHE A 138 -10.92 -9.54 -6.43
C PHE A 138 -10.58 -10.17 -7.80
N ILE A 139 -9.71 -11.17 -7.86
CA ILE A 139 -9.37 -11.82 -9.14
C ILE A 139 -10.55 -12.59 -9.73
N GLU A 140 -11.43 -13.17 -8.90
CA GLU A 140 -12.68 -13.81 -9.33
C GLU A 140 -13.60 -12.81 -10.02
N SER A 141 -13.70 -11.58 -9.50
CA SER A 141 -14.45 -10.51 -10.15
C SER A 141 -13.89 -10.10 -11.53
N LEU A 142 -12.60 -10.36 -11.77
CA LEU A 142 -11.93 -10.18 -13.05
C LEU A 142 -12.05 -11.41 -13.98
N GLY A 143 -12.83 -12.41 -13.57
CA GLY A 143 -13.13 -13.63 -14.34
C GLY A 143 -12.14 -14.77 -14.15
N PHE A 144 -11.20 -14.69 -13.19
CA PHE A 144 -10.33 -15.80 -12.84
C PHE A 144 -11.06 -16.84 -11.99
N THR A 145 -10.84 -18.12 -12.27
CA THR A 145 -11.37 -19.24 -11.50
C THR A 145 -10.23 -20.13 -11.05
N GLY A 146 -10.25 -20.52 -9.77
CA GLY A 146 -9.33 -21.55 -9.26
C GLY A 146 -9.67 -22.93 -9.83
N ASP A 147 -8.72 -23.85 -9.73
CA ASP A 147 -8.98 -25.27 -9.98
C ASP A 147 -9.76 -25.90 -8.82
N ASP A 148 -10.30 -27.11 -9.02
CA ASP A 148 -10.99 -27.86 -7.96
C ASP A 148 -10.04 -28.33 -6.85
N ASP A 149 -8.72 -28.21 -7.06
CA ASP A 149 -7.70 -28.49 -6.05
C ASP A 149 -7.59 -27.35 -5.02
N PRO A 150 -7.93 -27.59 -3.74
CA PRO A 150 -7.84 -26.58 -2.68
C PRO A 150 -6.41 -26.10 -2.39
N PHE A 151 -5.40 -26.83 -2.85
CA PHE A 151 -3.98 -26.51 -2.69
C PHE A 151 -3.37 -25.87 -3.94
N SER A 152 -4.16 -25.69 -5.01
CA SER A 152 -3.69 -24.99 -6.19
C SER A 152 -3.70 -23.48 -5.96
N ASP A 153 -2.53 -22.88 -6.17
CA ASP A 153 -2.31 -21.44 -6.15
C ASP A 153 -2.46 -20.82 -7.55
N GLU A 154 -2.90 -21.59 -8.54
CA GLU A 154 -3.06 -21.18 -9.92
C GLU A 154 -4.53 -20.92 -10.26
N TYR A 155 -4.79 -19.75 -10.84
CA TYR A 155 -6.09 -19.29 -11.26
C TYR A 155 -6.08 -19.03 -12.76
N GLN A 156 -7.15 -19.42 -13.46
CA GLN A 156 -7.24 -19.31 -14.91
C GLN A 156 -8.46 -18.51 -15.35
N ARG A 157 -8.36 -17.79 -16.47
CA ARG A 157 -9.51 -17.22 -17.17
C ARG A 157 -9.40 -17.42 -18.67
N THR A 158 -10.54 -17.67 -19.30
CA THR A 158 -10.63 -17.83 -20.76
C THR A 158 -11.26 -16.59 -21.37
N LEU A 159 -10.50 -15.92 -22.23
CA LEU A 159 -10.98 -14.87 -23.12
C LEU A 159 -11.22 -15.45 -24.51
N GLN A 160 -11.90 -14.71 -25.39
CA GLN A 160 -12.22 -15.16 -26.75
C GLN A 160 -11.00 -15.68 -27.53
N THR A 161 -9.83 -15.06 -27.35
CA THR A 161 -8.61 -15.33 -28.15
C THR A 161 -7.45 -15.91 -27.34
N SER A 162 -7.59 -16.01 -26.02
CA SER A 162 -6.51 -16.45 -25.15
C SER A 162 -7.00 -16.99 -23.83
N LYS A 163 -6.28 -17.98 -23.31
CA LYS A 163 -6.38 -18.43 -21.93
C LYS A 163 -5.25 -17.81 -21.11
N GLN A 164 -5.58 -17.25 -19.95
CA GLN A 164 -4.62 -16.59 -19.06
C GLN A 164 -4.55 -17.34 -17.73
N TYR A 165 -3.35 -17.41 -17.17
CA TYR A 165 -3.03 -18.09 -15.92
C TYR A 165 -2.34 -17.11 -14.98
N LEU A 166 -2.77 -17.08 -13.72
CA LEU A 166 -2.22 -16.27 -12.65
C LEU A 166 -1.92 -17.18 -11.47
N LYS A 167 -0.64 -17.28 -11.09
CA LYS A 167 -0.22 -17.94 -9.86
C LYS A 167 0.05 -16.90 -8.77
N ILE A 168 -0.44 -17.14 -7.57
CA ILE A 168 -0.27 -16.26 -6.40
C ILE A 168 0.61 -16.96 -5.38
N SER A 169 1.76 -16.38 -5.03
CA SER A 169 2.62 -16.97 -3.99
C SER A 169 1.95 -16.92 -2.61
N GLN A 170 2.08 -17.99 -1.81
CA GLN A 170 1.63 -17.99 -0.41
C GLN A 170 2.54 -17.16 0.50
N ASP A 171 3.79 -16.90 0.09
CA ASP A 171 4.79 -16.17 0.88
C ASP A 171 4.43 -14.69 1.07
N ILE A 172 3.44 -14.19 0.33
CA ILE A 172 2.95 -12.81 0.45
C ILE A 172 1.94 -12.64 1.61
N PHE A 173 1.55 -13.74 2.26
CA PHE A 173 0.60 -13.79 3.36
C PHE A 173 1.26 -14.19 4.69
N ASP A 174 0.76 -13.65 5.79
CA ASP A 174 1.12 -14.08 7.14
C ASP A 174 0.38 -15.38 7.55
N GLU A 175 0.69 -15.90 8.74
CA GLU A 175 0.05 -17.11 9.30
C GLU A 175 -1.48 -16.97 9.48
N HIS A 176 -1.99 -15.74 9.50
CA HIS A 176 -3.41 -15.43 9.63
C HIS A 176 -4.07 -15.15 8.26
N GLY A 177 -3.32 -15.27 7.16
CA GLY A 177 -3.80 -15.03 5.80
C GLY A 177 -3.93 -13.55 5.42
N ASN A 178 -3.38 -12.63 6.21
CA ASN A 178 -3.32 -11.21 5.86
C ASN A 178 -2.11 -10.93 4.98
N LEU A 179 -2.16 -9.86 4.19
CA LEU A 179 -0.99 -9.42 3.42
C LEU A 179 0.13 -8.97 4.35
N ILE A 180 1.36 -9.42 4.07
CA ILE A 180 2.55 -8.99 4.80
C ILE A 180 2.78 -7.50 4.55
N ARG A 181 2.72 -6.70 5.62
CA ARG A 181 2.74 -5.22 5.54
C ARG A 181 4.03 -4.64 4.95
N TYR A 182 5.17 -5.29 5.19
CA TYR A 182 6.49 -4.85 4.73
C TYR A 182 7.22 -6.02 4.09
N PRO A 183 6.82 -6.45 2.89
CA PRO A 183 7.47 -7.54 2.19
C PRO A 183 8.84 -7.07 1.71
N ASP A 184 9.83 -7.96 1.68
CA ASP A 184 11.11 -7.67 1.03
C ASP A 184 10.95 -7.66 -0.50
N SER A 185 11.96 -7.12 -1.19
CA SER A 185 11.93 -7.01 -2.65
C SER A 185 11.87 -8.36 -3.38
N GLU A 186 12.37 -9.43 -2.78
CA GLU A 186 12.33 -10.76 -3.38
C GLU A 186 10.89 -11.28 -3.39
N THR A 187 10.22 -11.19 -2.24
CA THR A 187 8.80 -11.54 -2.04
C THR A 187 7.88 -10.76 -2.98
N ILE A 188 8.13 -9.47 -3.18
CA ILE A 188 7.34 -8.65 -4.13
C ILE A 188 7.54 -9.13 -5.58
N ASN A 189 8.77 -9.50 -5.95
CA ASN A 189 9.07 -9.90 -7.32
C ASN A 189 8.57 -11.30 -7.67
N SER A 190 8.51 -12.21 -6.69
CA SER A 190 7.97 -13.56 -6.83
C SER A 190 6.47 -13.66 -6.49
N ALA A 191 5.83 -12.56 -6.09
CA ALA A 191 4.44 -12.53 -5.63
C ALA A 191 3.45 -13.11 -6.65
N PHE A 192 3.65 -12.83 -7.93
CA PHE A 192 2.75 -13.22 -9.01
C PHE A 192 3.50 -13.74 -10.22
N GLU A 193 3.00 -14.85 -10.77
CA GLU A 193 3.42 -15.33 -12.08
C GLU A 193 2.22 -15.31 -13.03
N PHE A 194 2.37 -14.62 -14.17
CA PHE A 194 1.29 -14.45 -15.14
C PHE A 194 1.71 -14.97 -16.51
N ARG A 195 0.88 -15.85 -17.09
CA ARG A 195 1.12 -16.50 -18.38
C ARG A 195 -0.10 -16.40 -19.28
N VAL A 196 0.13 -16.20 -20.58
CA VAL A 196 -0.94 -16.10 -21.59
C VAL A 196 -0.70 -17.13 -22.68
N VAL A 197 -1.70 -17.96 -22.96
CA VAL A 197 -1.70 -18.96 -24.03
C VAL A 197 -2.76 -18.56 -25.06
N LYS A 198 -2.37 -18.35 -26.31
CA LYS A 198 -3.32 -18.05 -27.39
C LYS A 198 -4.12 -19.30 -27.73
N THR A 199 -5.44 -19.17 -27.82
CA THR A 199 -6.29 -20.26 -28.31
C THR A 199 -6.13 -20.30 -29.82
N GLN A 200 -5.55 -21.35 -30.38
CA GLN A 200 -5.55 -21.52 -31.83
C GLN A 200 -7.00 -21.74 -32.25
N GLU A 201 -7.59 -20.79 -32.98
CA GLU A 201 -8.72 -21.09 -33.84
C GLU A 201 -8.23 -22.15 -34.83
N SER A 202 -8.73 -23.37 -34.69
CA SER A 202 -8.67 -24.35 -35.77
C SER A 202 -9.49 -23.80 -36.93
N ILE A 203 -8.86 -23.01 -37.80
CA ILE A 203 -9.24 -23.03 -39.22
C ILE A 203 -8.88 -24.45 -39.64
N GLY A 204 -9.89 -25.32 -39.66
CA GLY A 204 -9.74 -26.67 -40.19
C GLY A 204 -9.11 -26.57 -41.57
N GLN A 205 -7.88 -27.06 -41.71
CA GLN A 205 -7.49 -27.66 -42.95
C GLN A 205 -8.50 -28.79 -43.17
N ILE A 206 -9.43 -28.57 -44.11
CA ILE A 206 -10.06 -29.69 -44.79
C ILE A 206 -8.90 -30.36 -45.51
N ASP A 207 -8.34 -31.40 -44.89
CA ASP A 207 -7.53 -32.38 -45.58
C ASP A 207 -8.49 -33.11 -46.53
N ILE A 208 -8.65 -32.54 -47.74
CA ILE A 208 -9.22 -33.25 -48.87
C ILE A 208 -8.17 -34.29 -49.25
N ASN A 209 -8.19 -35.40 -48.52
CA ASN A 209 -7.48 -36.60 -48.89
C ASN A 209 -8.13 -37.09 -50.18
N ASP A 210 -7.43 -36.89 -51.31
CA ASP A 210 -7.90 -37.10 -52.68
C ASP A 210 -8.03 -38.60 -53.06
N ASP A 211 -8.14 -39.48 -52.05
CA ASP A 211 -8.08 -40.94 -52.20
C ASP A 211 -9.38 -41.69 -51.83
N ASP A 212 -10.43 -41.00 -51.37
CA ASP A 212 -11.76 -41.60 -51.18
C ASP A 212 -12.69 -41.31 -52.37
N LEU A 213 -12.25 -41.74 -53.57
CA LEU A 213 -13.15 -42.04 -54.67
C LEU A 213 -13.67 -43.47 -54.51
N PRO A 214 -14.98 -43.70 -54.28
CA PRO A 214 -15.50 -45.05 -54.25
C PRO A 214 -15.51 -45.62 -55.67
N PHE A 215 -14.51 -46.45 -55.97
CA PHE A 215 -14.59 -47.40 -57.07
C PHE A 215 -15.76 -48.33 -56.80
N ASN A 216 -16.83 -48.22 -57.59
CA ASN A 216 -17.76 -49.33 -57.75
C ASN A 216 -17.94 -49.66 -59.22
N TYR A 217 -17.64 -50.92 -59.51
CA TYR A 217 -17.58 -51.54 -60.81
C TYR A 217 -18.98 -51.63 -61.46
N LEU A 218 -19.00 -51.37 -62.78
CA LEU A 218 -19.78 -52.05 -63.81
C LEU A 218 -21.19 -52.56 -63.47
N THR A 219 -22.18 -52.13 -64.25
CA THR A 219 -22.95 -53.08 -65.10
C THR A 219 -23.74 -52.38 -66.20
N ARG A 220 -23.65 -52.97 -67.40
CA ARG A 220 -24.47 -52.72 -68.60
C ARG A 220 -25.96 -52.96 -68.33
N TYR A 221 -26.83 -52.28 -69.09
CA TYR A 221 -27.81 -52.79 -70.08
C TYR A 221 -28.92 -51.74 -70.31
N GLN A 222 -29.06 -51.21 -71.54
CA GLN A 222 -30.20 -51.35 -72.48
C GLN A 222 -31.54 -50.79 -71.98
N TYR A 223 -32.27 -49.93 -72.70
CA TYR A 223 -32.53 -49.82 -74.16
C TYR A 223 -32.47 -48.38 -74.67
#